data_AF-A0A7V8YL96-F1
#
_entry.id   AF-A0A7V8YL96-F1
#
_cell.length_a   1.000
_cell.length_b   1.000
_cell.length_c   1.000
_cell.angle_alpha   90.00
_cell.angle_beta   90.00
_cell.angle_gamma   90.00
#
_symmetry.space_group_name_H-M   'P 1'
#
loop_
_entity.id
_entity.type
_entity.pdbx_description
1 polymer ?
#
loop_
_entity_poly.entity_id
_entity_poly.type
_entity_poly.pdbx_seq_one_letter_code
_entity_poly.pdbx_strand_id
1 'polypeptide(L)'
;MQAREGEVPSGSAWGFEFVWDGLRALAYLRGGRVQLLSGGSARSLTASYPELSALAALADTRGELVLDGKIVVLDDLDRPDAARLRQRTSTSRPSPALLGRVPVLFYLVDLLHADGRPTLSLPYQRRRELLAELDLTGLPARLPPYFLDTDGQTMLEVAQRHGLGGVLAKRLDSHYQPGRRSRAWVQTLPRQLQRVVIGGWQPIARAGGGDESVALLVGVPEPAGLRYIARITAGLDPPARRELAGRLDALVSSCDPFREPPPDQHTLGVRWVTPRLVGEVSYRRWEIDGRLRHARWIALCPDAHPATATVHGPLGLMTGEPPVSSSSELAALDQAVRLAKAEVRALRAQISPHFLYNALTTIAAYVRTDPAKARELLGEFAEYTRYAFRSGSAATTLGAELANAERYLALEAARFGERLAVTRHVAPELRDVSLPFLTLQPLVENAVRHGIEGAPRGGTVGITAEPDGPDCVITVSDDGLGMDPDRLTETITDVRERLSAAGHSRVFRVDTAPGTGTTVTIRVPIRGPAT
;
A
#
# COMPACT_ATOMS: atom_id res chain seq x y z
N MET A 1 8.87 -9.94 -18.83
CA MET A 1 7.68 -10.78 -19.01
C MET A 1 6.44 -9.92 -18.89
N GLN A 2 5.38 -10.21 -19.64
CA GLN A 2 4.09 -9.52 -19.55
C GLN A 2 3.00 -10.53 -19.20
N ALA A 3 2.04 -10.11 -18.37
CA ALA A 3 0.87 -10.90 -18.06
C ALA A 3 -0.15 -10.88 -19.21
N ARG A 4 -0.95 -11.94 -19.35
CA ARG A 4 -2.18 -11.92 -20.15
C ARG A 4 -3.34 -11.43 -19.30
N GLU A 5 -4.26 -10.69 -19.90
CA GLU A 5 -5.57 -10.47 -19.27
C GLU A 5 -6.39 -11.74 -19.38
N GLY A 6 -7.06 -12.12 -18.28
CA GLY A 6 -7.87 -13.33 -18.20
C GLY A 6 -8.76 -13.33 -16.97
N GLU A 7 -9.46 -14.45 -16.77
CA GLU A 7 -10.15 -14.75 -15.52
C GLU A 7 -9.15 -15.20 -14.45
N VAL A 8 -9.52 -15.10 -13.18
CA VAL A 8 -8.64 -15.54 -12.09
C VAL A 8 -8.49 -17.06 -12.16
N PRO A 9 -7.26 -17.59 -12.33
CA PRO A 9 -7.06 -19.02 -12.32
C PRO A 9 -7.23 -19.58 -10.90
N SER A 10 -7.65 -20.84 -10.81
CA SER A 10 -7.80 -21.58 -9.55
C SER A 10 -6.73 -22.66 -9.36
N GLY A 11 -6.49 -23.06 -8.12
CA GLY A 11 -5.61 -24.18 -7.74
C GLY A 11 -4.26 -23.77 -7.17
N SER A 12 -3.63 -24.69 -6.43
CA SER A 12 -2.40 -24.46 -5.65
C SER A 12 -1.13 -24.25 -6.50
N ALA A 13 -1.19 -24.48 -7.81
CA ALA A 13 -0.07 -24.21 -8.72
C ALA A 13 0.18 -22.70 -8.98
N TRP A 14 -0.67 -21.83 -8.43
CA TRP A 14 -0.63 -20.38 -8.63
C TRP A 14 -0.31 -19.65 -7.33
N GLY A 15 0.58 -18.67 -7.42
CA GLY A 15 0.74 -17.62 -6.43
C GLY A 15 0.05 -16.34 -6.90
N PHE A 16 -0.51 -15.59 -5.96
CA PHE A 16 -1.30 -14.40 -6.26
C PHE A 16 -0.68 -13.15 -5.62
N GLU A 17 -0.64 -12.05 -6.37
CA GLU A 17 -0.23 -10.72 -5.92
C GLU A 17 -1.33 -9.71 -6.28
N PHE A 18 -1.39 -8.56 -5.60
CA PHE A 18 -2.23 -7.45 -6.08
C PHE A 18 -1.57 -6.74 -7.26
N VAL A 19 -2.41 -6.24 -8.18
CA VAL A 19 -1.95 -5.37 -9.27
C VAL A 19 -1.77 -3.96 -8.73
N TRP A 20 -0.52 -3.50 -8.72
CA TRP A 20 -0.15 -2.15 -8.35
C TRP A 20 -0.06 -1.26 -9.59
N ASP A 21 -0.93 -0.26 -9.67
CA ASP A 21 -0.91 0.71 -10.75
C ASP A 21 0.30 1.62 -10.63
N GLY A 22 1.10 1.67 -11.70
CA GLY A 22 2.36 2.39 -11.69
C GLY A 22 3.18 2.15 -12.96
N LEU A 23 4.29 2.86 -13.04
CA LEU A 23 5.20 2.81 -14.17
C LEU A 23 6.12 1.59 -14.04
N ARG A 24 6.08 0.67 -15.01
CA ARG A 24 6.97 -0.50 -14.99
C ARG A 24 8.40 -0.09 -15.30
N ALA A 25 9.33 -0.49 -14.44
CA ALA A 25 10.75 -0.22 -14.59
C ALA A 25 11.57 -1.47 -14.27
N LEU A 26 12.61 -1.71 -15.07
CA LEU A 26 13.70 -2.63 -14.74
C LEU A 26 14.80 -1.83 -14.06
N ALA A 27 15.24 -2.26 -12.89
CA ALA A 27 16.34 -1.64 -12.16
C ALA A 27 17.58 -2.52 -12.26
N TYR A 28 18.66 -1.98 -12.82
CA TYR A 28 19.98 -2.60 -12.90
C TYR A 28 20.86 -1.96 -11.83
N LEU A 29 21.32 -2.75 -10.87
CA LEU A 29 22.12 -2.29 -9.74
C LEU A 29 23.52 -2.89 -9.89
N ARG A 30 24.51 -2.04 -10.13
CA ARG A 30 25.89 -2.45 -10.38
C ARG A 30 26.88 -1.39 -9.92
N GLY A 31 27.90 -1.80 -9.16
CA GLY A 31 28.99 -0.92 -8.72
C GLY A 31 28.51 0.36 -8.03
N GLY A 32 27.60 0.23 -7.06
CA GLY A 32 27.03 1.35 -6.31
C GLY A 32 26.11 2.28 -7.14
N ARG A 33 25.69 1.88 -8.34
CA ARG A 33 24.84 2.69 -9.23
C ARG A 33 23.56 1.97 -9.60
N VAL A 34 22.49 2.74 -9.78
CA VAL A 34 21.19 2.27 -10.26
C VAL A 34 20.92 2.83 -11.66
N GLN A 35 20.57 1.95 -12.60
CA GLN A 35 20.01 2.33 -13.89
C GLN A 35 18.57 1.83 -14.00
N LEU A 36 17.63 2.75 -14.20
CA LEU A 36 16.22 2.43 -14.38
C LEU A 36 15.87 2.51 -15.86
N LEU A 37 15.33 1.42 -16.41
CA LEU A 37 14.82 1.36 -17.78
C LEU A 37 13.33 1.11 -17.77
N SER A 38 12.57 1.86 -18.59
CA SER A 38 11.15 1.59 -18.76
C SER A 38 10.92 0.19 -19.36
N GLY A 39 9.96 -0.56 -18.80
CA GLY A 39 9.78 -1.98 -19.14
C GLY A 39 9.24 -2.27 -20.55
N GLY A 40 8.89 -1.25 -21.33
CA GLY A 40 8.32 -1.38 -22.68
C GLY A 40 9.22 -0.84 -23.80
N SER A 41 9.79 0.35 -23.63
CA SER A 41 10.61 1.01 -24.66
C SER A 41 12.11 1.03 -24.34
N ALA A 42 12.53 0.49 -23.19
CA ALA A 42 13.90 0.56 -22.68
C ALA A 42 14.45 2.00 -22.55
N ARG A 43 13.59 3.02 -22.59
CA ARG A 43 13.97 4.40 -22.30
C ARG A 43 14.46 4.52 -20.87
N SER A 44 15.59 5.22 -20.69
CA SER A 44 16.11 5.53 -19.35
C SER A 44 15.13 6.39 -18.56
N LEU A 45 14.89 5.97 -17.31
CA LEU A 45 14.08 6.66 -16.31
C LEU A 45 14.95 7.20 -15.16
N THR A 46 16.25 6.86 -15.11
CA THR A 46 17.11 7.10 -13.94
C THR A 46 17.08 8.55 -13.47
N ALA A 47 17.19 9.51 -14.38
CA ALA A 47 17.23 10.93 -14.02
C ALA A 47 15.90 11.46 -13.44
N SER A 48 14.77 10.82 -13.81
CA SER A 48 13.42 11.20 -13.34
C SER A 48 13.12 10.71 -11.92
N TYR A 49 13.91 9.77 -11.39
CA TYR A 49 13.69 9.14 -10.09
C TYR A 49 15.02 9.03 -9.30
N PRO A 50 15.72 10.14 -9.04
CA PRO A 50 17.02 10.14 -8.36
C PRO A 50 16.97 9.52 -6.96
N GLU A 51 15.84 9.59 -6.25
CA GLU A 51 15.63 8.98 -4.95
C GLU A 51 15.81 7.45 -4.96
N LEU A 52 15.53 6.79 -6.09
CA LEU A 52 15.71 5.35 -6.25
C LEU A 52 17.17 4.93 -6.43
N SER A 53 18.12 5.88 -6.48
CA SER A 53 19.56 5.56 -6.42
C SER A 53 19.95 4.86 -5.11
N ALA A 54 19.19 5.08 -4.03
CA ALA A 54 19.37 4.39 -2.75
C ALA A 54 19.28 2.85 -2.87
N LEU A 55 18.60 2.33 -3.89
CA LEU A 55 18.52 0.88 -4.13
C LEU A 55 19.90 0.25 -4.42
N ALA A 56 20.91 1.04 -4.78
CA ALA A 56 22.27 0.56 -4.99
C ALA A 56 22.83 -0.21 -3.78
N ALA A 57 22.39 0.12 -2.56
CA ALA A 57 22.81 -0.56 -1.33
C ALA A 57 22.50 -2.07 -1.35
N LEU A 58 21.46 -2.50 -2.09
CA LEU A 58 21.13 -3.91 -2.25
C LEU A 58 22.22 -4.70 -3.00
N ALA A 59 23.01 -4.02 -3.85
CA ALA A 59 24.11 -4.66 -4.56
C ALA A 59 25.34 -4.88 -3.68
N ASP A 60 25.44 -4.17 -2.55
CA ASP A 60 26.57 -4.33 -1.61
C ASP A 60 26.48 -5.68 -0.88
N THR A 61 25.27 -6.19 -0.67
CA THR A 61 25.03 -7.47 0.01
C THR A 61 24.84 -8.66 -0.94
N ARG A 62 24.34 -8.42 -2.16
CA ARG A 62 23.95 -9.49 -3.11
C ARG A 62 24.66 -9.42 -4.46
N GLY A 63 25.67 -8.56 -4.60
CA GLY A 63 26.36 -8.32 -5.85
C GLY A 63 25.47 -7.68 -6.91
N GLU A 64 25.78 -7.87 -8.19
CA GLU A 64 24.99 -7.27 -9.28
C GLU A 64 23.54 -7.80 -9.30
N LEU A 65 22.57 -6.88 -9.22
CA LEU A 65 21.14 -7.20 -9.23
C LEU A 65 20.45 -6.65 -10.47
N VAL A 66 19.44 -7.39 -10.94
CA VAL A 66 18.45 -6.89 -11.91
C VAL A 66 17.05 -7.17 -11.37
N LEU A 67 16.29 -6.11 -11.11
CA LEU A 67 14.94 -6.17 -10.53
C LEU A 67 13.90 -5.79 -11.58
N ASP A 68 12.80 -6.54 -11.66
CA ASP A 68 11.56 -6.10 -12.33
C ASP A 68 10.64 -5.49 -11.28
N GLY A 69 10.10 -4.31 -11.55
CA GLY A 69 9.27 -3.61 -10.58
C GLY A 69 8.37 -2.53 -11.15
N LYS A 70 7.69 -1.85 -10.23
CA LYS A 70 6.73 -0.78 -10.49
C LYS A 70 7.11 0.43 -9.66
N ILE A 71 7.30 1.57 -10.31
CA ILE A 71 7.37 2.86 -9.63
C ILE A 71 5.94 3.31 -9.36
N VAL A 72 5.62 3.51 -8.08
CA VAL A 72 4.29 3.88 -7.61
C VAL A 72 4.35 5.15 -6.76
N VAL A 73 3.25 5.88 -6.73
CA VAL A 73 2.95 6.89 -5.72
C VAL A 73 1.72 6.38 -4.98
N LEU A 74 1.69 6.55 -3.66
CA LEU A 74 0.55 6.16 -2.85
C LEU A 74 -0.21 7.40 -2.36
N ASP A 75 -1.53 7.27 -2.25
CA ASP A 75 -2.39 8.23 -1.56
C ASP A 75 -2.30 8.06 -0.03
N ASP A 76 -3.06 8.88 0.69
CA ASP A 76 -3.09 8.84 2.16
C ASP A 76 -3.76 7.55 2.72
N LEU A 77 -4.23 6.65 1.86
CA LEU A 77 -4.80 5.34 2.20
C LEU A 77 -3.92 4.19 1.65
N ASP A 78 -2.65 4.46 1.31
CA ASP A 78 -1.69 3.50 0.76
C ASP A 78 -2.13 2.86 -0.58
N ARG A 79 -3.03 3.52 -1.32
CA ARG A 79 -3.48 3.06 -2.65
C ARG A 79 -2.70 3.74 -3.76
N PRO A 80 -2.47 3.06 -4.90
CA PRO A 80 -1.83 3.68 -6.05
C PRO A 80 -2.51 4.95 -6.55
N ASP A 81 -1.74 6.03 -6.67
CA ASP A 81 -2.16 7.32 -7.22
C ASP A 81 -1.41 7.60 -8.53
N ALA A 82 -2.01 7.15 -9.63
CA ALA A 82 -1.47 7.37 -10.97
C ALA A 82 -1.42 8.86 -11.35
N ALA A 83 -2.27 9.69 -10.76
CA ALA A 83 -2.36 11.11 -11.08
C ALA A 83 -1.20 11.90 -10.50
N ARG A 84 -0.85 11.63 -9.24
CA ARG A 84 0.34 12.19 -8.64
C ARG A 84 1.60 11.67 -9.33
N LEU A 85 1.63 10.38 -9.70
CA LEU A 85 2.77 9.82 -10.45
C LEU A 85 2.99 10.47 -11.83
N ARG A 86 1.96 11.02 -12.49
CA ARG A 86 2.13 11.78 -13.74
C ARG A 86 3.07 12.96 -13.58
N GLN A 87 2.91 13.70 -12.49
CA GLN A 87 3.70 14.90 -12.20
C GLN A 87 5.21 14.58 -12.19
N ARG A 88 5.56 13.33 -11.90
CA ARG A 88 6.91 12.79 -11.97
C ARG A 88 7.30 12.32 -13.36
N THR A 89 6.40 11.61 -14.03
CA THR A 89 6.68 10.96 -15.32
C THR A 89 6.95 11.97 -16.43
N SER A 90 6.36 13.16 -16.38
CA SER A 90 6.59 14.26 -17.32
C SER A 90 7.90 15.03 -17.08
N THR A 91 8.64 14.73 -16.01
CA THR A 91 9.78 15.54 -15.58
C THR A 91 11.07 14.72 -15.57
N SER A 92 12.00 15.06 -16.46
CA SER A 92 13.28 14.34 -16.60
C SER A 92 14.24 14.56 -15.43
N ARG A 93 14.19 15.71 -14.75
CA ARG A 93 15.01 16.05 -13.57
C ARG A 93 14.15 16.85 -12.58
N PRO A 94 13.55 16.21 -11.59
CA PRO A 94 12.63 16.87 -10.67
C PRO A 94 13.37 17.75 -9.66
N SER A 95 12.76 18.87 -9.28
CA SER A 95 13.31 19.74 -8.23
C SER A 95 13.17 19.10 -6.84
N PRO A 96 13.97 19.51 -5.84
CA PRO A 96 13.82 19.06 -4.46
C PRO A 96 12.40 19.24 -3.90
N ALA A 97 11.73 20.34 -4.25
CA ALA A 97 10.35 20.59 -3.86
C ALA A 97 9.37 19.55 -4.45
N LEU A 98 9.55 19.15 -5.71
CA LEU A 98 8.72 18.12 -6.34
C LEU A 98 8.99 16.73 -5.76
N LEU A 99 10.26 16.42 -5.42
CA LEU A 99 10.63 15.18 -4.72
C LEU A 99 9.92 15.06 -3.36
N GLY A 100 9.94 16.11 -2.55
CA GLY A 100 9.26 16.10 -1.24
C GLY A 100 7.74 16.03 -1.33
N ARG A 101 7.13 16.64 -2.35
CA ARG A 101 5.67 16.66 -2.53
C ARG A 101 5.11 15.37 -3.14
N VAL A 102 5.90 14.69 -3.97
CA VAL A 102 5.48 13.47 -4.68
C VAL A 102 6.58 12.40 -4.53
N PRO A 103 6.73 11.83 -3.32
CA PRO A 103 7.67 10.73 -3.10
C PRO A 103 7.18 9.48 -3.82
N VAL A 104 8.12 8.75 -4.43
CA VAL A 104 7.83 7.49 -5.13
C VAL A 104 8.36 6.30 -4.33
N LEU A 105 7.78 5.13 -4.57
CA LEU A 105 8.27 3.84 -4.08
C LEU A 105 8.51 2.90 -5.26
N PHE A 106 9.50 2.03 -5.13
CA PHE A 106 9.75 0.93 -6.07
C PHE A 106 9.17 -0.37 -5.52
N TYR A 107 8.06 -0.82 -6.10
CA TYR A 107 7.42 -2.09 -5.76
C TYR A 107 8.08 -3.21 -6.55
N LEU A 108 8.75 -4.13 -5.85
CA LEU A 108 9.45 -5.24 -6.47
C LEU A 108 8.43 -6.29 -6.96
N VAL A 109 8.61 -6.76 -8.20
CA VAL A 109 7.72 -7.71 -8.87
C VAL A 109 8.43 -9.04 -9.15
N ASP A 110 9.72 -8.99 -9.52
CA ASP A 110 10.54 -10.18 -9.77
C ASP A 110 12.04 -9.88 -9.65
N LEU A 111 12.84 -10.93 -9.45
CA LEU A 111 14.31 -10.89 -9.40
C LEU A 111 14.84 -11.60 -10.64
N LEU A 112 15.63 -10.91 -11.47
CA LEU A 112 16.12 -11.40 -12.76
C LEU A 112 17.61 -11.77 -12.75
N HIS A 113 18.36 -11.24 -11.79
CA HIS A 113 19.77 -11.51 -11.58
C HIS A 113 20.12 -11.24 -10.11
N ALA A 114 20.88 -12.13 -9.49
CA ALA A 114 21.44 -11.97 -8.15
C ALA A 114 22.66 -12.86 -7.94
N ASP A 115 23.54 -12.49 -6.99
CA ASP A 115 24.73 -13.26 -6.61
C ASP A 115 25.60 -13.65 -7.82
N GLY A 116 25.72 -12.72 -8.80
CA GLY A 116 26.51 -12.93 -10.01
C GLY A 116 25.90 -13.89 -11.05
N ARG A 117 24.62 -14.29 -10.89
CA ARG A 117 23.97 -15.26 -11.79
C ARG A 117 22.57 -14.81 -12.24
N PRO A 118 22.16 -15.12 -13.48
CA PRO A 118 20.79 -14.90 -13.93
C PRO A 118 19.84 -15.89 -13.23
N THR A 119 18.68 -15.40 -12.78
CA THR A 119 17.64 -16.20 -12.11
C THR A 119 16.49 -16.58 -13.06
N LEU A 120 16.56 -16.19 -14.34
CA LEU A 120 15.47 -16.32 -15.31
C LEU A 120 14.94 -17.76 -15.49
N SER A 121 15.84 -18.74 -15.38
CA SER A 121 15.55 -20.17 -15.50
C SER A 121 15.13 -20.82 -14.18
N LEU A 122 15.06 -20.08 -13.07
CA LEU A 122 14.51 -20.57 -11.82
C LEU A 122 12.98 -20.50 -11.86
N PRO A 123 12.26 -21.43 -11.21
CA PRO A 123 10.82 -21.31 -10.96
C PRO A 123 10.48 -19.99 -10.26
N TYR A 124 9.30 -19.43 -10.54
CA TYR A 124 8.85 -18.17 -9.94
C TYR A 124 8.89 -18.21 -8.42
N GLN A 125 8.47 -19.33 -7.81
CA GLN A 125 8.52 -19.49 -6.35
C GLN A 125 9.94 -19.28 -5.81
N ARG A 126 10.96 -19.86 -6.45
CA ARG A 126 12.35 -19.69 -6.02
C ARG A 126 12.85 -18.26 -6.22
N ARG A 127 12.49 -17.60 -7.33
CA ARG A 127 12.83 -16.18 -7.54
C ARG A 127 12.16 -15.29 -6.49
N ARG A 128 10.94 -15.63 -6.07
CA ARG A 128 10.16 -14.91 -5.07
C ARG A 128 10.76 -15.06 -3.67
N GLU A 129 11.24 -16.25 -3.30
CA GLU A 129 12.00 -16.49 -2.06
C GLU A 129 13.27 -15.62 -2.03
N LEU A 130 14.09 -15.67 -3.09
CA LEU A 130 15.31 -14.85 -3.19
C LEU A 130 15.01 -13.34 -3.14
N LEU A 131 13.87 -12.92 -3.68
CA LEU A 131 13.41 -11.53 -3.63
C LEU A 131 13.00 -11.13 -2.20
N ALA A 132 12.48 -12.06 -1.40
CA ALA A 132 12.10 -11.84 0.00
C ALA A 132 13.32 -11.76 0.95
N GLU A 133 14.46 -12.32 0.55
CA GLU A 133 15.72 -12.23 1.29
C GLU A 133 16.40 -10.84 1.17
N LEU A 134 15.90 -9.95 0.32
CA LEU A 134 16.47 -8.60 0.16
C LEU A 134 16.13 -7.72 1.37
N ASP A 135 17.14 -7.11 1.98
CA ASP A 135 16.93 -6.12 3.04
C ASP A 135 16.49 -4.78 2.44
N LEU A 136 15.19 -4.50 2.53
CA LEU A 136 14.60 -3.25 2.03
C LEU A 136 14.52 -2.15 3.10
N THR A 137 15.08 -2.38 4.29
CA THR A 137 14.98 -1.45 5.42
C THR A 137 15.57 -0.08 5.05
N GLY A 138 14.80 0.98 5.27
CA GLY A 138 15.21 2.36 4.96
C GLY A 138 15.26 2.71 3.47
N LEU A 139 14.97 1.77 2.57
CA LEU A 139 14.98 2.02 1.12
C LEU A 139 13.61 2.50 0.62
N PRO A 140 13.55 3.30 -0.46
CA PRO A 140 12.30 3.68 -1.13
C PRO A 140 11.75 2.52 -1.98
N ALA A 141 11.72 1.31 -1.41
CA ALA A 141 11.29 0.09 -2.05
C ALA A 141 10.38 -0.73 -1.12
N ARG A 142 9.45 -1.48 -1.71
CA ARG A 142 8.59 -2.41 -0.97
C ARG A 142 8.45 -3.71 -1.74
N LEU A 143 8.45 -4.81 -1.00
CA LEU A 143 8.05 -6.11 -1.53
C LEU A 143 6.56 -6.31 -1.22
N PRO A 144 5.66 -6.28 -2.23
CA PRO A 144 4.24 -6.50 -1.99
C PRO A 144 4.00 -7.93 -1.50
N PRO A 145 2.99 -8.19 -0.64
CA PRO A 145 2.66 -9.55 -0.23
C PRO A 145 2.32 -10.43 -1.43
N TYR A 146 2.66 -11.71 -1.32
CA TYR A 146 2.22 -12.75 -2.26
C TYR A 146 1.51 -13.84 -1.46
N PHE A 147 0.47 -14.42 -2.04
CA PHE A 147 -0.43 -15.33 -1.36
C PHE A 147 -0.38 -16.69 -2.05
N LEU A 148 -0.18 -17.73 -1.23
CA LEU A 148 -0.27 -19.14 -1.60
C LEU A 148 -1.54 -19.72 -1.01
N ASP A 149 -2.00 -20.84 -1.59
CA ASP A 149 -3.14 -21.64 -1.11
C ASP A 149 -4.42 -20.82 -0.80
N THR A 150 -4.54 -19.66 -1.45
CA THR A 150 -5.65 -18.73 -1.33
C THR A 150 -6.52 -18.85 -2.57
N ASP A 151 -7.84 -18.72 -2.40
CA ASP A 151 -8.76 -18.57 -3.51
C ASP A 151 -8.54 -17.20 -4.20
N GLY A 152 -8.10 -17.24 -5.46
CA GLY A 152 -7.85 -16.04 -6.24
C GLY A 152 -9.10 -15.17 -6.44
N GLN A 153 -10.30 -15.76 -6.43
CA GLN A 153 -11.55 -15.00 -6.55
C GLN A 153 -11.78 -14.12 -5.31
N THR A 154 -11.57 -14.68 -4.11
CA THR A 154 -11.56 -13.93 -2.86
C THR A 154 -10.58 -12.76 -2.92
N MET A 155 -9.37 -12.95 -3.47
CA MET A 155 -8.41 -11.85 -3.64
C MET A 155 -8.90 -10.77 -4.61
N LEU A 156 -9.60 -11.15 -5.68
CA LEU A 156 -10.16 -10.18 -6.63
C LEU A 156 -11.25 -9.34 -5.97
N GLU A 157 -12.08 -9.93 -5.13
CA GLU A 157 -13.07 -9.20 -4.34
C GLU A 157 -12.43 -8.23 -3.35
N VAL A 158 -11.36 -8.66 -2.67
CA VAL A 158 -10.57 -7.77 -1.80
C VAL A 158 -9.99 -6.61 -2.61
N ALA A 159 -9.40 -6.89 -3.77
CA ALA A 159 -8.89 -5.84 -4.65
C ALA A 159 -9.98 -4.83 -5.03
N GLN A 160 -11.19 -5.30 -5.35
CA GLN A 160 -12.34 -4.44 -5.65
C GLN A 160 -12.75 -3.57 -4.45
N ARG A 161 -12.94 -4.17 -3.27
CA ARG A 161 -13.39 -3.45 -2.06
C ARG A 161 -12.39 -2.37 -1.63
N HIS A 162 -11.11 -2.60 -1.83
CA HIS A 162 -10.04 -1.66 -1.44
C HIS A 162 -9.57 -0.74 -2.58
N GLY A 163 -10.18 -0.82 -3.76
CA GLY A 163 -9.85 0.04 -4.90
C GLY A 163 -8.46 -0.23 -5.49
N LEU A 164 -7.96 -1.47 -5.39
CA LEU A 164 -6.72 -1.91 -6.02
C LEU A 164 -6.96 -2.28 -7.49
N GLY A 165 -5.88 -2.30 -8.28
CA GLY A 165 -5.96 -2.53 -9.73
C GLY A 165 -6.44 -3.91 -10.13
N GLY A 166 -6.43 -4.90 -9.22
CA GLY A 166 -6.86 -6.27 -9.44
C GLY A 166 -5.88 -7.30 -8.87
N VAL A 167 -5.86 -8.49 -9.46
CA VAL A 167 -5.02 -9.62 -9.03
C VAL A 167 -4.10 -10.05 -10.16
N LEU A 168 -2.84 -10.28 -9.85
CA LEU A 168 -1.83 -10.88 -10.72
C LEU A 168 -1.54 -12.29 -10.21
N ALA A 169 -2.00 -13.30 -10.94
CA ALA A 169 -1.67 -14.69 -10.71
C ALA A 169 -0.41 -15.07 -11.50
N LYS A 170 0.53 -15.75 -10.84
CA LYS A 170 1.77 -16.26 -11.44
C LYS A 170 1.88 -17.75 -11.13
N ARG A 171 2.11 -18.59 -12.14
CA ARG A 171 2.39 -20.02 -11.93
C ARG A 171 3.69 -20.18 -11.15
N LEU A 172 3.66 -20.95 -10.06
CA LEU A 172 4.80 -21.16 -9.15
C LEU A 172 6.01 -21.78 -9.85
N ASP A 173 5.75 -22.69 -10.77
CA ASP A 173 6.75 -23.40 -11.57
C ASP A 173 7.25 -22.61 -12.81
N SER A 174 6.77 -21.38 -13.02
CA SER A 174 7.07 -20.66 -14.26
C SER A 174 8.41 -19.95 -14.29
N HIS A 175 9.12 -20.14 -15.40
CA HIS A 175 10.34 -19.39 -15.73
C HIS A 175 10.02 -17.97 -16.21
N TYR A 176 10.97 -17.05 -16.01
CA TYR A 176 10.82 -15.68 -16.50
C TYR A 176 11.12 -15.64 -18.00
N GLN A 177 10.21 -15.05 -18.78
CA GLN A 177 10.34 -14.91 -20.23
C GLN A 177 10.48 -13.42 -20.61
N PRO A 178 11.70 -12.91 -20.83
CA PRO A 178 11.93 -11.52 -21.23
C PRO A 178 11.17 -11.18 -22.52
N GLY A 179 10.57 -9.99 -22.57
CA GLY A 179 9.83 -9.50 -23.74
C GLY A 179 8.53 -10.24 -24.10
N ARG A 180 8.25 -11.43 -23.55
CA ARG A 180 7.08 -12.23 -23.94
C ARG A 180 5.87 -12.03 -23.04
N ARG A 181 4.69 -12.08 -23.66
CA ARG A 181 3.40 -12.17 -22.97
C ARG A 181 3.04 -13.62 -22.71
N SER A 182 3.08 -14.03 -21.45
CA SER A 182 2.97 -15.43 -21.05
C SER A 182 1.59 -15.79 -20.51
N ARG A 183 1.18 -17.05 -20.69
CA ARG A 183 -0.01 -17.62 -20.02
C ARG A 183 0.25 -18.00 -18.57
N ALA A 184 1.53 -18.07 -18.17
CA ALA A 184 1.91 -18.34 -16.80
C ALA A 184 1.69 -17.15 -15.86
N TRP A 185 1.50 -15.95 -16.41
CA TRP A 185 1.16 -14.75 -15.67
C TRP A 185 -0.20 -14.25 -16.17
N VAL A 186 -1.19 -14.24 -15.30
CA VAL A 186 -2.56 -13.82 -15.61
C VAL A 186 -2.91 -12.64 -14.73
N GLN A 187 -3.24 -11.51 -15.34
CA GLN A 187 -3.77 -10.34 -14.63
C GLN A 187 -5.29 -10.30 -14.79
N THR A 188 -6.00 -10.21 -13.68
CA THR A 188 -7.45 -10.04 -13.65
C THR A 188 -7.75 -8.69 -13.05
N LEU A 189 -8.19 -7.76 -13.90
CA LEU A 189 -8.55 -6.41 -13.52
C LEU A 189 -10.07 -6.34 -13.36
N PRO A 190 -10.60 -5.98 -12.18
CA PRO A 190 -12.02 -5.83 -12.00
C PRO A 190 -12.56 -4.69 -12.86
N ARG A 191 -13.82 -4.80 -13.30
CA ARG A 191 -14.48 -3.67 -13.96
C ARG A 191 -14.94 -2.68 -12.90
N GLN A 192 -14.54 -1.43 -13.06
CA GLN A 192 -15.02 -0.30 -12.28
C GLN A 192 -16.06 0.46 -13.11
N LEU A 193 -16.96 1.18 -12.44
CA LEU A 193 -17.95 2.05 -13.07
C LEU A 193 -17.52 3.52 -12.92
N GLN A 194 -17.71 4.30 -13.97
CA GLN A 194 -17.45 5.74 -13.98
C GLN A 194 -18.61 6.45 -14.67
N ARG A 195 -19.15 7.48 -14.02
CA ARG A 195 -20.05 8.43 -14.68
C ARG A 195 -19.26 9.37 -15.56
N VAL A 196 -19.72 9.59 -16.77
CA VAL A 196 -19.05 10.42 -17.77
C VAL A 196 -20.04 11.34 -18.45
N VAL A 197 -19.57 12.49 -18.92
CA VAL A 197 -20.35 13.40 -19.75
C VAL A 197 -19.93 13.22 -21.20
N ILE A 198 -20.90 13.14 -22.09
CA ILE A 198 -20.65 13.07 -23.54
C ILE A 198 -20.35 14.48 -24.04
N GLY A 199 -19.16 14.67 -24.63
CA GLY A 199 -18.74 15.92 -25.26
C GLY A 199 -18.81 15.88 -26.79
N GLY A 200 -18.85 14.69 -27.38
CA GLY A 200 -19.01 14.53 -28.83
C GLY A 200 -19.23 13.09 -29.22
N TRP A 201 -19.57 12.89 -30.49
CA TRP A 201 -19.74 11.56 -31.06
C TRP A 201 -19.26 11.51 -32.51
N GLN A 202 -18.92 10.32 -32.97
CA GLN A 202 -18.37 10.11 -34.31
C GLN A 202 -19.08 8.92 -34.96
N PRO A 203 -19.65 9.07 -36.15
CA PRO A 203 -20.06 7.92 -36.97
C PRO A 203 -18.85 7.04 -37.32
N ILE A 204 -19.01 5.73 -37.24
CA ILE A 204 -18.04 4.74 -37.68
C ILE A 204 -18.67 3.93 -38.80
N ALA A 205 -18.21 4.17 -40.02
CA ALA A 205 -18.59 3.37 -41.17
C ALA A 205 -18.15 1.90 -40.96
N ARG A 206 -19.07 0.96 -41.15
CA ARG A 206 -18.74 -0.48 -41.20
C ARG A 206 -18.45 -0.90 -42.63
N ALA A 207 -17.34 -1.61 -42.84
CA ALA A 207 -17.12 -2.32 -44.09
C ALA A 207 -18.21 -3.39 -44.26
N GLY A 208 -19.01 -3.30 -45.32
CA GLY A 208 -20.03 -4.29 -45.67
C GLY A 208 -21.50 -3.89 -45.48
N GLY A 209 -21.83 -2.60 -45.31
CA GLY A 209 -23.23 -2.12 -45.44
C GLY A 209 -24.17 -2.44 -44.28
N GLY A 210 -23.64 -2.81 -43.11
CA GLY A 210 -24.42 -2.96 -41.88
C GLY A 210 -24.68 -1.64 -41.15
N ASP A 211 -25.56 -1.70 -40.14
CA ASP A 211 -25.98 -0.56 -39.30
C ASP A 211 -24.76 0.25 -38.78
N GLU A 212 -24.79 1.57 -39.01
CA GLU A 212 -23.70 2.48 -38.66
C GLU A 212 -23.36 2.37 -37.16
N SER A 213 -22.08 2.20 -36.84
CA SER A 213 -21.62 2.21 -35.45
C SER A 213 -21.27 3.64 -35.05
N VAL A 214 -21.14 3.91 -33.75
CA VAL A 214 -20.71 5.23 -33.26
C VAL A 214 -19.59 5.10 -32.24
N ALA A 215 -18.74 6.12 -32.16
CA ALA A 215 -17.86 6.35 -31.02
C ALA A 215 -18.39 7.53 -30.19
N LEU A 216 -18.33 7.43 -28.87
CA LEU A 216 -18.55 8.57 -27.98
C LEU A 216 -17.21 9.11 -27.50
N LEU A 217 -17.07 10.44 -27.51
CA LEU A 217 -15.98 11.14 -26.83
C LEU A 217 -16.54 11.63 -25.50
N VAL A 218 -15.92 11.16 -24.42
CA VAL A 218 -16.45 11.37 -23.06
C VAL A 218 -15.39 11.98 -22.15
N GLY A 219 -15.87 12.73 -21.17
CA GLY A 219 -15.03 13.37 -20.17
C GLY A 219 -15.70 13.54 -18.82
N VAL A 220 -15.00 14.20 -17.90
CA VAL A 220 -15.51 14.61 -16.60
C VAL A 220 -15.47 16.14 -16.49
N PRO A 221 -16.48 16.80 -15.88
CA PRO A 221 -16.49 18.25 -15.75
C PRO A 221 -15.38 18.75 -14.84
N GLU A 222 -14.75 19.85 -15.25
CA GLU A 222 -13.83 20.66 -14.46
C GLU A 222 -14.22 22.15 -14.56
N PRO A 223 -13.71 23.02 -13.69
CA PRO A 223 -14.05 24.45 -13.72
C PRO A 223 -13.83 25.13 -15.08
N ALA A 224 -12.83 24.66 -15.85
CA ALA A 224 -12.43 25.23 -17.14
C ALA A 224 -12.96 24.45 -18.36
N GLY A 225 -13.92 23.54 -18.18
CA GLY A 225 -14.50 22.75 -19.28
C GLY A 225 -14.44 21.24 -19.03
N LEU A 226 -14.67 20.45 -20.07
CA LEU A 226 -14.68 18.99 -19.95
C LEU A 226 -13.26 18.44 -20.07
N ARG A 227 -12.79 17.63 -19.10
CA ARG A 227 -11.54 16.89 -19.26
C ARG A 227 -11.79 15.60 -20.01
N TYR A 228 -11.15 15.44 -21.16
CA TYR A 228 -11.25 14.23 -21.97
C TYR A 228 -10.65 13.02 -21.24
N ILE A 229 -11.41 11.93 -21.13
CA ILE A 229 -10.94 10.71 -20.44
C ILE A 229 -10.99 9.46 -21.33
N ALA A 230 -11.85 9.40 -22.35
CA ALA A 230 -11.96 8.22 -23.21
C ALA A 230 -12.68 8.45 -24.53
N ARG A 231 -12.35 7.61 -25.51
CA ARG A 231 -13.17 7.32 -26.70
C ARG A 231 -13.81 5.95 -26.51
N ILE A 232 -15.14 5.87 -26.54
CA ILE A 232 -15.91 4.66 -26.27
C ILE A 232 -16.48 4.13 -27.58
N THR A 233 -16.12 2.90 -27.95
CA THR A 233 -16.68 2.20 -29.12
C THR A 233 -17.35 0.87 -28.75
N ALA A 234 -17.08 0.35 -27.55
CA ALA A 234 -17.65 -0.89 -27.05
C ALA A 234 -18.89 -0.63 -26.19
N GLY A 235 -19.87 -1.55 -26.22
CA GLY A 235 -21.09 -1.47 -25.40
C GLY A 235 -22.20 -0.61 -25.99
N LEU A 236 -22.01 -0.09 -27.20
CA LEU A 236 -22.99 0.71 -27.93
C LEU A 236 -23.78 -0.20 -28.88
N ASP A 237 -24.66 -1.02 -28.32
CA ASP A 237 -25.55 -1.91 -29.07
C ASP A 237 -26.72 -1.14 -29.74
N PRO A 238 -27.51 -1.76 -30.65
CA PRO A 238 -28.57 -1.03 -31.37
C PRO A 238 -29.60 -0.31 -30.47
N PRO A 239 -30.03 -0.85 -29.31
CA PRO A 239 -30.85 -0.12 -28.34
C PRO A 239 -30.15 1.14 -27.81
N ALA A 240 -28.92 1.03 -27.30
CA ALA A 240 -28.19 2.16 -26.76
C ALA A 240 -27.95 3.25 -27.84
N ARG A 241 -27.65 2.85 -29.08
CA ARG A 241 -27.46 3.79 -30.19
C ARG A 241 -28.72 4.59 -30.51
N ARG A 242 -29.90 3.94 -30.56
CA ARG A 242 -31.18 4.62 -30.82
C ARG A 242 -31.53 5.62 -29.72
N GLU A 243 -31.31 5.24 -28.47
CA GLU A 243 -31.55 6.13 -27.32
C GLU A 243 -30.63 7.36 -27.36
N LEU A 244 -29.35 7.16 -27.69
CA LEU A 244 -28.38 8.24 -27.77
C LEU A 244 -28.62 9.17 -28.97
N ALA A 245 -28.93 8.64 -30.15
CA ALA A 245 -29.09 9.42 -31.38
C ALA A 245 -30.09 10.57 -31.22
N GLY A 246 -31.32 10.27 -30.75
CA GLY A 246 -32.36 11.28 -30.60
C GLY A 246 -32.01 12.39 -29.59
N ARG A 247 -31.20 12.10 -28.57
CA ARG A 247 -30.78 13.08 -27.57
C ARG A 247 -29.55 13.87 -28.00
N LEU A 248 -28.61 13.24 -28.71
CA LEU A 248 -27.38 13.87 -29.17
C LEU A 248 -27.64 14.87 -30.30
N ASP A 249 -28.57 14.56 -31.21
CA ASP A 249 -28.94 15.47 -32.31
C ASP A 249 -29.50 16.80 -31.79
N ALA A 250 -30.23 16.77 -30.67
CA ALA A 250 -30.75 17.97 -30.01
C ALA A 250 -29.68 18.84 -29.31
N LEU A 251 -28.47 18.32 -29.15
CA LEU A 251 -27.39 18.96 -28.38
C LEU A 251 -26.19 19.35 -29.24
N VAL A 252 -26.27 19.21 -30.56
CA VAL A 252 -25.18 19.53 -31.49
C VAL A 252 -24.66 20.96 -31.24
N SER A 253 -23.34 21.07 -31.19
CA SER A 253 -22.61 22.30 -30.92
C SER A 253 -21.53 22.49 -31.98
N SER A 254 -21.21 23.75 -32.30
CA SER A 254 -20.07 24.11 -33.14
C SER A 254 -18.74 24.17 -32.37
N CYS A 255 -18.80 24.17 -31.03
CA CYS A 255 -17.64 24.29 -30.16
C CYS A 255 -17.24 22.94 -29.55
N ASP A 256 -15.93 22.67 -29.51
CA ASP A 256 -15.33 21.58 -28.73
C ASP A 256 -15.50 21.88 -27.22
N PRO A 257 -16.19 21.02 -26.45
CA PRO A 257 -16.38 21.25 -25.02
C PRO A 257 -15.17 20.81 -24.17
N PHE A 258 -14.15 20.20 -24.76
CA PHE A 258 -12.99 19.69 -24.04
C PHE A 258 -11.94 20.78 -23.81
N ARG A 259 -11.45 20.88 -22.56
CA ARG A 259 -10.38 21.84 -22.20
C ARG A 259 -9.06 21.50 -22.90
N GLU A 260 -8.69 20.22 -22.83
CA GLU A 260 -7.58 19.68 -23.61
C GLU A 260 -8.20 18.88 -24.76
N PRO A 261 -7.90 19.23 -26.02
CA PRO A 261 -8.52 18.59 -27.15
C PRO A 261 -8.20 17.09 -27.15
N PRO A 262 -9.16 16.24 -27.52
CA PRO A 262 -8.89 14.82 -27.77
C PRO A 262 -7.77 14.67 -28.82
N PRO A 263 -7.01 13.56 -28.83
CA PRO A 263 -6.00 13.32 -29.85
C PRO A 263 -6.55 13.52 -31.27
N ASP A 264 -5.80 14.15 -32.18
CA ASP A 264 -6.28 14.52 -33.52
C ASP A 264 -6.90 13.35 -34.31
N GLN A 265 -6.31 12.15 -34.17
CA GLN A 265 -6.84 10.91 -34.74
C GLN A 265 -8.26 10.53 -34.27
N HIS A 266 -8.72 11.11 -33.16
CA HIS A 266 -10.05 10.91 -32.58
C HIS A 266 -11.03 12.05 -32.90
N THR A 267 -10.56 13.19 -33.44
CA THR A 267 -11.40 14.37 -33.70
C THR A 267 -11.91 14.44 -35.15
N LEU A 268 -11.29 13.70 -36.07
CA LEU A 268 -11.72 13.59 -37.46
C LEU A 268 -13.18 13.08 -37.57
N GLY A 269 -14.07 13.94 -38.08
CA GLY A 269 -15.49 13.61 -38.29
C GLY A 269 -16.32 13.57 -37.00
N VAL A 270 -15.83 14.16 -35.91
CA VAL A 270 -16.60 14.31 -34.67
C VAL A 270 -17.67 15.37 -34.83
N ARG A 271 -18.86 15.06 -34.30
CA ARG A 271 -19.95 16.01 -34.04
C ARG A 271 -19.91 16.36 -32.56
N TRP A 272 -19.58 17.60 -32.26
CA TRP A 272 -19.54 18.10 -30.88
C TRP A 272 -20.94 18.29 -30.34
N VAL A 273 -21.10 18.09 -29.03
CA VAL A 273 -22.37 18.31 -28.34
C VAL A 273 -22.17 19.16 -27.09
N THR A 274 -23.20 19.91 -26.72
CA THR A 274 -23.26 20.59 -25.44
C THR A 274 -23.18 19.53 -24.32
N PRO A 275 -22.26 19.64 -23.35
CA PRO A 275 -21.94 18.58 -22.38
C PRO A 275 -23.01 18.45 -21.29
N ARG A 276 -24.19 17.94 -21.66
CA ARG A 276 -25.35 17.76 -20.79
C ARG A 276 -25.71 16.30 -20.51
N LEU A 277 -25.39 15.39 -21.42
CA LEU A 277 -25.75 13.99 -21.27
C LEU A 277 -24.73 13.26 -20.41
N VAL A 278 -25.20 12.71 -19.30
CA VAL A 278 -24.43 11.83 -18.43
C VAL A 278 -24.72 10.38 -18.81
N GLY A 279 -23.66 9.58 -18.87
CA GLY A 279 -23.77 8.13 -18.94
C GLY A 279 -22.82 7.44 -17.99
N GLU A 280 -22.93 6.13 -17.94
CA GLU A 280 -22.07 5.27 -17.16
C GLU A 280 -21.24 4.38 -18.09
N VAL A 281 -19.96 4.28 -17.79
CA VAL A 281 -19.03 3.39 -18.48
C VAL A 281 -18.41 2.43 -17.48
N SER A 282 -18.26 1.16 -17.89
CA SER A 282 -17.37 0.24 -17.19
C SER A 282 -15.98 0.33 -17.79
N TYR A 283 -14.95 0.29 -16.96
CA TYR A 283 -13.55 0.33 -17.40
C TYR A 283 -12.70 -0.61 -16.56
N ARG A 284 -11.47 -0.91 -17.00
CA ARG A 284 -10.57 -1.80 -16.24
C ARG A 284 -9.48 -1.08 -15.46
N ARG A 285 -8.96 0.03 -15.99
CA ARG A 285 -7.91 0.81 -15.35
C ARG A 285 -7.89 2.26 -15.82
N TRP A 286 -7.40 3.13 -14.95
CA TRP A 286 -6.85 4.42 -15.35
C TRP A 286 -5.43 4.22 -15.86
N GLU A 287 -5.10 4.89 -16.95
CA GLU A 287 -3.73 5.00 -17.42
C GLU A 287 -3.01 6.12 -16.70
N ILE A 288 -1.68 6.03 -16.76
CA ILE A 288 -0.87 7.10 -16.22
C ILE A 288 -1.23 8.42 -16.89
N ASP A 289 -1.56 8.48 -18.18
CA ASP A 289 -1.99 9.71 -18.87
C ASP A 289 -3.37 10.27 -18.43
N GLY A 290 -4.06 9.60 -17.48
CA GLY A 290 -5.35 10.04 -16.97
C GLY A 290 -6.53 9.64 -17.85
N ARG A 291 -6.36 8.66 -18.75
CA ARG A 291 -7.41 8.13 -19.61
C ARG A 291 -7.89 6.75 -19.17
N LEU A 292 -9.13 6.40 -19.51
CA LEU A 292 -9.68 5.07 -19.25
C LEU A 292 -9.22 4.08 -20.33
N ARG A 293 -8.87 2.86 -19.92
CA ARG A 293 -8.63 1.73 -20.84
C ARG A 293 -9.71 0.68 -20.74
N HIS A 294 -9.97 0.06 -21.89
CA HIS A 294 -11.00 -0.99 -22.06
C HIS A 294 -12.38 -0.53 -21.58
N ALA A 295 -12.64 0.77 -21.75
CA ALA A 295 -13.88 1.39 -21.37
C ALA A 295 -15.01 0.94 -22.33
N ARG A 296 -16.17 0.66 -21.75
CA ARG A 296 -17.35 0.13 -22.41
C ARG A 296 -18.56 0.89 -21.89
N TRP A 297 -19.42 1.34 -22.80
CA TRP A 297 -20.69 1.94 -22.45
C TRP A 297 -21.58 0.95 -21.70
N ILE A 298 -22.22 1.41 -20.63
CA ILE A 298 -23.19 0.64 -19.86
C ILE A 298 -24.58 1.19 -20.12
N ALA A 299 -24.82 2.44 -19.76
CA ALA A 299 -26.15 3.05 -19.86
C ALA A 299 -26.08 4.58 -19.90
N LEU A 300 -27.14 5.20 -20.41
CA LEU A 300 -27.40 6.62 -20.20
C LEU A 300 -27.96 6.83 -18.79
N CYS A 301 -27.68 7.99 -18.18
CA CYS A 301 -28.25 8.42 -16.91
C CYS A 301 -29.07 9.71 -17.15
N PRO A 302 -30.33 9.61 -17.62
CA PRO A 302 -31.08 10.75 -18.13
C PRO A 302 -31.29 11.89 -17.13
N ASP A 303 -31.45 11.52 -15.85
CA ASP A 303 -31.76 12.46 -14.77
C ASP A 303 -30.51 12.92 -14.01
N ALA A 304 -29.33 12.43 -14.40
CA ALA A 304 -28.09 12.78 -13.73
C ALA A 304 -27.57 14.13 -14.22
N HIS A 305 -27.30 15.05 -13.28
CA HIS A 305 -26.67 16.32 -13.59
C HIS A 305 -25.19 16.09 -14.00
N PRO A 306 -24.65 16.81 -15.01
CA PRO A 306 -23.25 16.68 -15.43
C PRO A 306 -22.24 16.72 -14.29
N ALA A 307 -22.43 17.61 -13.32
CA ALA A 307 -21.57 17.73 -12.13
C ALA A 307 -21.48 16.46 -11.27
N THR A 308 -22.38 15.48 -11.45
CA THR A 308 -22.31 14.18 -10.78
C THR A 308 -21.32 13.21 -11.42
N ALA A 309 -20.81 13.52 -12.61
CA ALA A 309 -19.74 12.77 -13.27
C ALA A 309 -18.38 13.15 -12.68
N THR A 310 -18.21 12.91 -11.39
CA THR A 310 -16.94 13.10 -10.68
C THR A 310 -16.10 11.83 -10.78
N VAL A 311 -14.78 11.98 -10.81
CA VAL A 311 -13.88 10.82 -10.75
C VAL A 311 -13.88 10.28 -9.33
N HIS A 312 -14.52 9.14 -9.12
CA HIS A 312 -14.44 8.42 -7.85
C HIS A 312 -13.21 7.49 -7.89
N GLY A 313 -12.21 7.86 -7.09
CA GLY A 313 -10.88 7.25 -7.06
C GLY A 313 -9.87 8.28 -6.54
N PRO A 314 -8.58 7.94 -6.35
CA PRO A 314 -7.56 8.86 -5.79
C PRO A 314 -7.40 10.20 -6.54
N LEU A 315 -8.00 10.32 -7.72
CA LEU A 315 -8.14 11.55 -8.52
C LEU A 315 -9.20 12.56 -8.02
N GLY A 316 -10.10 12.18 -7.11
CA GLY A 316 -11.20 13.02 -6.63
C GLY A 316 -10.81 14.08 -5.58
N LEU A 317 -9.55 14.09 -5.11
CA LEU A 317 -9.09 14.98 -4.04
C LEU A 317 -8.42 16.28 -4.53
N MET A 318 -8.55 16.64 -5.81
CA MET A 318 -7.84 17.80 -6.39
C MET A 318 -8.76 18.97 -6.81
N THR A 319 -10.06 18.96 -6.48
CA THR A 319 -10.95 20.10 -6.80
C THR A 319 -10.92 21.15 -5.71
N GLY A 320 -9.86 21.95 -5.70
CA GLY A 320 -9.77 23.17 -4.90
C GLY A 320 -8.43 23.87 -5.14
N GLU A 321 -8.42 24.87 -6.03
CA GLU A 321 -7.38 25.91 -5.95
C GLU A 321 -7.70 26.76 -4.71
N PRO A 322 -6.80 26.85 -3.71
CA PRO A 322 -6.97 27.86 -2.68
C PRO A 322 -6.63 29.24 -3.27
N PRO A 323 -7.31 30.31 -2.83
CA PRO A 323 -6.98 31.67 -3.24
C PRO A 323 -5.55 32.00 -2.81
N VAL A 324 -4.89 32.84 -3.61
CA VAL A 324 -3.51 33.30 -3.40
C VAL A 324 -3.46 34.11 -2.10
N SER A 325 -3.21 33.43 -0.98
CA SER A 325 -2.83 34.02 0.29
C SER A 325 -1.31 33.94 0.44
N SER A 326 -0.74 34.95 1.08
CA SER A 326 0.69 35.27 1.13
C SER A 326 1.61 34.06 1.39
N SER A 327 2.78 34.05 0.73
CA SER A 327 3.82 32.99 0.78
C SER A 327 4.20 32.54 2.20
N SER A 328 4.06 33.40 3.21
CA SER A 328 4.33 33.06 4.62
C SER A 328 3.22 32.24 5.28
N GLU A 329 1.95 32.51 4.96
CA GLU A 329 0.80 31.78 5.51
C GLU A 329 0.71 30.38 4.89
N LEU A 330 1.03 30.27 3.60
CA LEU A 330 1.13 28.98 2.91
C LEU A 330 2.24 28.10 3.50
N ALA A 331 3.39 28.68 3.82
CA ALA A 331 4.49 27.95 4.46
C ALA A 331 4.13 27.47 5.87
N ALA A 332 3.44 28.30 6.66
CA ALA A 332 2.96 27.95 8.00
C ALA A 332 1.88 26.85 7.95
N LEU A 333 0.96 26.93 7.00
CA LEU A 333 -0.06 25.91 6.77
C LEU A 333 0.56 24.59 6.28
N ASP A 334 1.53 24.64 5.37
CA ASP A 334 2.26 23.45 4.91
C ASP A 334 3.08 22.80 6.02
N GLN A 335 3.60 23.59 6.96
CA GLN A 335 4.30 23.09 8.14
C GLN A 335 3.32 22.45 9.13
N ALA A 336 2.18 23.10 9.39
CA ALA A 336 1.12 22.55 10.24
C ALA A 336 0.52 21.26 9.66
N VAL A 337 0.28 21.21 8.34
CA VAL A 337 -0.17 20.01 7.63
C VAL A 337 0.90 18.93 7.64
N ARG A 338 2.19 19.26 7.52
CA ARG A 338 3.28 18.29 7.65
C ARG A 338 3.39 17.72 9.05
N LEU A 339 3.27 18.55 10.08
CA LEU A 339 3.26 18.11 11.48
C LEU A 339 2.05 17.23 11.76
N ALA A 340 0.85 17.67 11.37
CA ALA A 340 -0.36 16.86 11.50
C ALA A 340 -0.29 15.55 10.70
N LYS A 341 0.34 15.55 9.51
CA LYS A 341 0.56 14.32 8.73
C LYS A 341 1.62 13.41 9.35
N ALA A 342 2.68 13.97 9.92
CA ALA A 342 3.68 13.21 10.64
C ALA A 342 3.08 12.59 11.90
N GLU A 343 2.25 13.34 12.61
CA GLU A 343 1.50 12.90 13.78
C GLU A 343 0.46 11.84 13.41
N VAL A 344 -0.33 12.02 12.34
CA VAL A 344 -1.25 10.99 11.83
C VAL A 344 -0.50 9.75 11.34
N ARG A 345 0.67 9.89 10.71
CA ARG A 345 1.52 8.74 10.33
C ARG A 345 2.11 8.05 11.55
N ALA A 346 2.55 8.78 12.56
CA ALA A 346 3.06 8.24 13.82
C ALA A 346 1.93 7.52 14.59
N LEU A 347 0.74 8.10 14.63
CA LEU A 347 -0.47 7.48 15.19
C LEU A 347 -0.88 6.22 14.41
N ARG A 348 -0.74 6.20 13.08
CA ARG A 348 -1.01 5.02 12.24
C ARG A 348 0.11 3.97 12.27
N ALA A 349 1.33 4.36 12.60
CA ALA A 349 2.48 3.48 12.75
C ALA A 349 2.46 2.69 14.07
N GLN A 350 1.52 3.00 14.99
CA GLN A 350 1.40 2.33 16.29
C GLN A 350 0.94 0.88 16.21
N ILE A 351 0.48 0.39 15.04
CA ILE A 351 0.22 -1.03 14.82
C ILE A 351 0.96 -1.50 13.58
N SER A 352 1.80 -2.53 13.73
CA SER A 352 2.44 -3.19 12.60
C SER A 352 1.38 -3.82 11.69
N PRO A 353 1.25 -3.40 10.41
CA PRO A 353 0.31 -4.02 9.48
C PRO A 353 0.53 -5.54 9.38
N HIS A 354 1.78 -5.98 9.52
CA HIS A 354 2.17 -7.38 9.54
C HIS A 354 1.50 -8.16 10.69
N PHE A 355 1.47 -7.59 11.90
CA PHE A 355 0.80 -8.23 13.04
C PHE A 355 -0.70 -8.43 12.77
N LEU A 356 -1.38 -7.41 12.24
CA LEU A 356 -2.81 -7.48 11.93
C LEU A 356 -3.11 -8.64 10.96
N TYR A 357 -2.35 -8.74 9.87
CA TYR A 357 -2.54 -9.82 8.90
C TYR A 357 -2.20 -11.20 9.47
N ASN A 358 -1.14 -11.30 10.27
CA ASN A 358 -0.73 -12.57 10.88
C ASN A 358 -1.73 -13.07 11.92
N ALA A 359 -2.26 -12.17 12.77
CA ALA A 359 -3.29 -12.49 13.74
C ALA A 359 -4.56 -12.99 13.04
N LEU A 360 -5.04 -12.29 12.01
CA LEU A 360 -6.22 -12.70 11.25
C LEU A 360 -6.02 -14.02 10.50
N THR A 361 -4.83 -14.26 9.93
CA THR A 361 -4.50 -15.53 9.26
C THR A 361 -4.52 -16.68 10.27
N THR A 362 -3.96 -16.47 11.46
CA THR A 362 -3.96 -17.45 12.55
C THR A 362 -5.38 -17.75 13.01
N ILE A 363 -6.20 -16.72 13.26
CA ILE A 363 -7.61 -16.87 13.63
C ILE A 363 -8.37 -17.66 12.56
N ALA A 364 -8.18 -17.32 11.28
CA ALA A 364 -8.82 -17.99 10.16
C ALA A 364 -8.46 -19.49 10.07
N ALA A 365 -7.22 -19.86 10.43
CA ALA A 365 -6.81 -21.26 10.49
C ALA A 365 -7.59 -22.05 11.54
N TYR A 366 -7.89 -21.45 12.70
CA TYR A 366 -8.67 -22.08 13.78
C TYR A 366 -10.18 -22.15 13.48
N VAL A 367 -10.74 -21.34 12.57
CA VAL A 367 -12.19 -21.34 12.28
C VAL A 367 -12.73 -22.71 11.91
N ARG A 368 -11.93 -23.55 11.24
CA ARG A 368 -12.34 -24.91 10.84
C ARG A 368 -11.95 -26.00 11.83
N THR A 369 -10.84 -25.83 12.55
CA THR A 369 -10.24 -26.86 13.40
C THR A 369 -10.63 -26.73 14.87
N ASP A 370 -10.75 -25.51 15.38
CA ASP A 370 -11.20 -25.19 16.73
C ASP A 370 -11.97 -23.84 16.74
N PRO A 371 -13.28 -23.87 16.43
CA PRO A 371 -14.10 -22.66 16.39
C PRO A 371 -14.23 -21.94 17.74
N ALA A 372 -14.01 -22.64 18.86
CA ALA A 372 -14.04 -22.04 20.18
C ALA A 372 -12.79 -21.19 20.41
N LYS A 373 -11.61 -21.75 20.10
CA LYS A 373 -10.34 -20.99 20.15
C LYS A 373 -10.33 -19.82 19.16
N ALA A 374 -10.90 -20.00 17.97
CA ALA A 374 -11.04 -18.90 16.99
C ALA A 374 -11.87 -17.73 17.54
N ARG A 375 -12.97 -18.01 18.26
CA ARG A 375 -13.80 -16.97 18.90
C ARG A 375 -13.08 -16.27 20.04
N GLU A 376 -12.33 -17.01 20.85
CA GLU A 376 -11.48 -16.45 21.91
C GLU A 376 -10.44 -15.48 21.31
N LEU A 377 -9.65 -15.94 20.33
CA LEU A 377 -8.62 -15.12 19.67
C LEU A 377 -9.22 -13.91 18.95
N LEU A 378 -10.41 -14.03 18.36
CA LEU A 378 -11.10 -12.89 17.77
C LEU A 378 -11.50 -11.84 18.82
N GLY A 379 -11.93 -12.28 20.01
CA GLY A 379 -12.18 -11.41 21.15
C GLY A 379 -10.91 -10.71 21.62
N GLU A 380 -9.82 -11.46 21.80
CA GLU A 380 -8.52 -10.91 22.19
C GLU A 380 -8.00 -9.88 21.16
N PHE A 381 -8.18 -10.17 19.87
CA PHE A 381 -7.83 -9.24 18.78
C PHE A 381 -8.67 -7.95 18.81
N ALA A 382 -9.98 -8.05 19.06
CA ALA A 382 -10.86 -6.90 19.15
C ALA A 382 -10.51 -6.01 20.37
N GLU A 383 -10.21 -6.60 21.52
CA GLU A 383 -9.78 -5.85 22.71
C GLU A 383 -8.39 -5.25 22.53
N TYR A 384 -7.44 -5.99 21.97
CA TYR A 384 -6.10 -5.49 21.64
C TYR A 384 -6.18 -4.27 20.73
N THR A 385 -6.93 -4.38 19.63
CA THR A 385 -7.09 -3.27 18.68
C THR A 385 -7.77 -2.08 19.33
N ARG A 386 -8.82 -2.29 20.13
CA ARG A 386 -9.48 -1.20 20.85
C ARG A 386 -8.54 -0.46 21.80
N TYR A 387 -7.67 -1.18 22.51
CA TYR A 387 -6.67 -0.56 23.37
C TYR A 387 -5.60 0.17 22.55
N ALA A 388 -5.02 -0.46 21.54
CA ALA A 388 -3.96 0.10 20.69
C ALA A 388 -4.40 1.33 19.88
N PHE A 389 -5.68 1.41 19.48
CA PHE A 389 -6.24 2.56 18.76
C PHE A 389 -6.77 3.69 19.66
N ARG A 390 -6.55 3.61 20.98
CA ARG A 390 -6.98 4.68 21.89
C ARG A 390 -6.15 5.95 21.65
N SER A 391 -6.79 7.00 21.14
CA SER A 391 -6.16 8.30 20.92
C SER A 391 -6.13 9.14 22.21
N GLY A 392 -4.93 9.50 22.68
CA GLY A 392 -4.73 10.48 23.75
C GLY A 392 -3.40 10.31 24.50
N SER A 393 -2.77 11.43 24.89
CA SER A 393 -1.55 11.51 25.70
C SER A 393 -1.77 11.17 27.19
N ALA A 394 -2.66 10.21 27.48
CA ALA A 394 -3.07 9.90 28.83
C ALA A 394 -2.11 8.90 29.50
N ALA A 395 -1.88 9.08 30.79
CA ALA A 395 -1.30 8.05 31.64
C ALA A 395 -2.22 6.81 31.69
N THR A 396 -1.63 5.64 31.86
CA THR A 396 -2.31 4.35 32.01
C THR A 396 -1.69 3.60 33.19
N THR A 397 -2.32 2.51 33.63
CA THR A 397 -1.76 1.68 34.69
C THR A 397 -0.91 0.54 34.14
N LEU A 398 0.03 0.04 34.94
CA LEU A 398 0.84 -1.12 34.58
C LEU A 398 -0.04 -2.34 34.30
N GLY A 399 -1.11 -2.51 35.07
CA GLY A 399 -2.10 -3.55 34.85
C GLY A 399 -2.78 -3.47 33.48
N ALA A 400 -3.10 -2.26 33.00
CA ALA A 400 -3.71 -2.08 31.69
C ALA A 400 -2.73 -2.39 30.54
N GLU A 401 -1.48 -1.95 30.66
CA GLU A 401 -0.41 -2.25 29.69
C GLU A 401 -0.07 -3.74 29.66
N LEU A 402 0.03 -4.38 30.83
CA LEU A 402 0.22 -5.83 30.95
C LEU A 402 -0.94 -6.59 30.32
N ALA A 403 -2.19 -6.20 30.60
CA ALA A 403 -3.36 -6.84 30.03
C ALA A 403 -3.32 -6.77 28.50
N ASN A 404 -2.91 -5.64 27.90
CA ASN A 404 -2.80 -5.54 26.45
C ASN A 404 -1.65 -6.36 25.87
N ALA A 405 -0.47 -6.33 26.51
CA ALA A 405 0.67 -7.15 26.14
C ALA A 405 0.33 -8.65 26.19
N GLU A 406 -0.48 -9.08 27.15
CA GLU A 406 -0.96 -10.45 27.26
C GLU A 406 -1.85 -10.86 26.08
N ARG A 407 -2.74 -9.97 25.61
CA ARG A 407 -3.56 -10.25 24.40
C ARG A 407 -2.70 -10.41 23.17
N TYR A 408 -1.72 -9.53 23.00
CA TYR A 408 -0.75 -9.60 21.91
C TYR A 408 0.02 -10.93 21.94
N LEU A 409 0.58 -11.29 23.11
CA LEU A 409 1.33 -12.54 23.29
C LEU A 409 0.45 -13.78 23.10
N ALA A 410 -0.82 -13.76 23.49
CA ALA A 410 -1.75 -14.85 23.22
C ALA A 410 -1.99 -15.06 21.72
N LEU A 411 -2.12 -13.97 20.95
CA LEU A 411 -2.28 -14.00 19.50
C LEU A 411 -1.02 -14.55 18.80
N GLU A 412 0.17 -14.11 19.23
CA GLU A 412 1.44 -14.61 18.70
C GLU A 412 1.71 -16.07 19.13
N ALA A 413 1.36 -16.45 20.37
CA ALA A 413 1.52 -17.83 20.84
C ALA A 413 0.61 -18.80 20.06
N ALA A 414 -0.60 -18.38 19.69
CA ALA A 414 -1.47 -19.17 18.83
C ALA A 414 -0.89 -19.38 17.42
N ARG A 415 -0.05 -18.45 16.94
CA ARG A 415 0.65 -18.51 15.64
C ARG A 415 1.88 -19.40 15.69
N PHE A 416 2.72 -19.21 16.71
CA PHE A 416 4.00 -19.91 16.85
C PHE A 416 3.86 -21.28 17.51
N GLY A 417 2.74 -21.57 18.15
CA GLY A 417 2.53 -22.82 18.90
C GLY A 417 3.58 -22.96 20.00
N GLU A 418 4.18 -24.14 20.11
CA GLU A 418 5.20 -24.45 21.13
C GLU A 418 6.51 -23.66 20.98
N ARG A 419 6.68 -22.91 19.87
CA ARG A 419 7.88 -22.08 19.65
C ARG A 419 7.86 -20.75 20.41
N LEU A 420 6.73 -20.34 21.01
CA LEU A 420 6.69 -19.14 21.84
C LEU A 420 6.25 -19.51 23.25
N ALA A 421 7.19 -19.47 24.19
CA ALA A 421 6.91 -19.55 25.61
C ALA A 421 6.77 -18.14 26.19
N VAL A 422 5.90 -17.98 27.19
CA VAL A 422 5.67 -16.69 27.85
C VAL A 422 5.77 -16.89 29.35
N THR A 423 6.61 -16.09 30.02
CA THR A 423 6.73 -16.09 31.49
C THR A 423 6.38 -14.71 32.04
N ARG A 424 5.67 -14.69 33.18
CA ARG A 424 5.29 -13.45 33.85
C ARG A 424 5.52 -13.52 35.35
N HIS A 425 6.15 -12.50 35.91
CA HIS A 425 6.32 -12.34 37.35
C HIS A 425 6.14 -10.89 37.76
N VAL A 426 4.91 -10.53 38.13
CA VAL A 426 4.52 -9.15 38.46
C VAL A 426 3.91 -9.13 39.85
N ALA A 427 4.50 -8.36 40.77
CA ALA A 427 3.93 -8.18 42.10
C ALA A 427 2.53 -7.53 42.00
N PRO A 428 1.47 -8.11 42.63
CA PRO A 428 0.09 -7.61 42.48
C PRO A 428 -0.08 -6.14 42.87
N GLU A 429 0.66 -5.66 43.87
CA GLU A 429 0.64 -4.27 44.33
C GLU A 429 1.14 -3.24 43.30
N LEU A 430 1.87 -3.68 42.25
CA LEU A 430 2.43 -2.79 41.24
C LEU A 430 1.48 -2.54 40.07
N ARG A 431 0.32 -3.23 40.00
CA ARG A 431 -0.61 -3.11 38.87
C ARG A 431 -1.19 -1.70 38.70
N ASP A 432 -1.28 -0.92 39.77
CA ASP A 432 -1.84 0.43 39.75
C ASP A 432 -0.79 1.53 39.54
N VAL A 433 0.49 1.15 39.36
CA VAL A 433 1.57 2.09 39.02
C VAL A 433 1.22 2.79 37.71
N SER A 434 1.33 4.12 37.70
CA SER A 434 1.06 4.96 36.55
C SER A 434 2.27 5.00 35.61
N LEU A 435 2.04 4.81 34.32
CA LEU A 435 3.03 5.00 33.26
C LEU A 435 2.40 5.63 32.01
N PRO A 436 3.22 6.17 31.10
CA PRO A 436 2.75 6.57 29.78
C PRO A 436 2.09 5.41 29.04
N PHE A 437 1.03 5.69 28.31
CA PHE A 437 0.42 4.73 27.40
C PHE A 437 1.41 4.26 26.32
N LEU A 438 1.37 2.97 25.96
CA LEU A 438 2.32 2.32 25.04
C LEU A 438 3.78 2.37 25.54
N THR A 439 3.98 2.07 26.82
CA THR A 439 5.33 1.86 27.39
C THR A 439 5.76 0.41 27.21
N LEU A 440 4.89 -0.54 27.56
CA LEU A 440 5.22 -1.96 27.57
C LEU A 440 5.05 -2.59 26.19
N GLN A 441 3.98 -2.21 25.50
CA GLN A 441 3.57 -2.83 24.24
C GLN A 441 4.69 -2.86 23.17
N PRO A 442 5.41 -1.76 22.87
CA PRO A 442 6.45 -1.78 21.84
C PRO A 442 7.63 -2.68 22.19
N LEU A 443 7.92 -2.86 23.49
CA LEU A 443 9.02 -3.72 23.95
C LEU A 443 8.69 -5.20 23.77
N VAL A 444 7.44 -5.57 24.05
CA VAL A 444 6.96 -6.94 23.86
C VAL A 444 6.86 -7.28 22.37
N GLU A 445 6.40 -6.35 21.54
CA GLU A 445 6.40 -6.53 20.08
C GLU A 445 7.81 -6.71 19.52
N ASN A 446 8.77 -5.94 20.05
CA ASN A 446 10.17 -6.07 19.68
C ASN A 446 10.74 -7.44 20.06
N ALA A 447 10.51 -7.89 21.31
CA ALA A 447 10.93 -9.20 21.80
C ALA A 447 10.42 -10.34 20.89
N VAL A 448 9.15 -10.30 20.47
CA VAL A 448 8.60 -11.32 19.56
C VAL A 448 9.17 -11.19 18.14
N ARG A 449 9.16 -9.99 17.56
CA ARG A 449 9.56 -9.78 16.16
C ARG A 449 11.05 -10.04 15.93
N HIS A 450 11.89 -9.51 16.80
CA HIS A 450 13.35 -9.56 16.62
C HIS A 450 13.98 -10.73 17.37
N GLY A 451 13.41 -11.11 18.52
CA GLY A 451 13.86 -12.28 19.28
C GLY A 451 13.37 -13.60 18.71
N ILE A 452 12.06 -13.75 18.48
CA ILE A 452 11.42 -15.07 18.29
C ILE A 452 11.15 -15.41 16.82
N GLU A 453 10.67 -14.47 16.01
CA GLU A 453 10.18 -14.74 14.65
C GLU A 453 11.24 -15.39 13.74
N GLY A 454 12.48 -14.92 13.82
CA GLY A 454 13.62 -15.48 13.09
C GLY A 454 14.31 -16.68 13.77
N ALA A 455 14.03 -16.97 15.05
CA ALA A 455 14.73 -17.99 15.83
C ALA A 455 14.20 -19.40 15.52
N PRO A 456 14.96 -20.31 14.88
CA PRO A 456 14.44 -21.60 14.40
C PRO A 456 13.82 -22.48 15.49
N ARG A 457 14.32 -22.39 16.72
CA ARG A 457 13.83 -23.16 17.87
C ARG A 457 12.70 -22.46 18.64
N GLY A 458 12.34 -21.24 18.24
CA GLY A 458 11.50 -20.38 19.06
C GLY A 458 12.27 -19.77 20.22
N GLY A 459 11.55 -19.36 21.26
CA GLY A 459 12.12 -18.82 22.49
C GLY A 459 11.06 -18.42 23.51
N THR A 460 11.52 -17.79 24.59
CA THR A 460 10.74 -17.34 25.74
C THR A 460 10.73 -15.83 25.79
N VAL A 461 9.55 -15.23 25.91
CA VAL A 461 9.39 -13.81 26.25
C VAL A 461 8.99 -13.70 27.73
N GLY A 462 9.77 -12.94 28.49
CA GLY A 462 9.57 -12.71 29.92
C GLY A 462 9.12 -11.28 30.20
N ILE A 463 8.14 -11.12 31.09
CA ILE A 463 7.76 -9.81 31.65
C ILE A 463 7.81 -9.88 33.17
N THR A 464 8.65 -9.07 33.80
CA THR A 464 8.72 -8.95 35.25
C THR A 464 8.48 -7.52 35.72
N ALA A 465 7.91 -7.38 36.92
CA ALA A 465 7.81 -6.10 37.60
C ALA A 465 7.96 -6.29 39.11
N GLU A 466 8.96 -5.64 39.69
CA GLU A 466 9.37 -5.79 41.09
C GLU A 466 9.56 -4.42 41.76
N PRO A 467 9.25 -4.31 43.07
CA PRO A 467 9.52 -3.08 43.82
C PRO A 467 11.02 -2.96 44.14
N ASP A 468 11.60 -1.79 43.89
CA ASP A 468 12.95 -1.40 44.29
C ASP A 468 12.90 -0.05 45.01
N GLY A 469 12.73 -0.10 46.34
CA GLY A 469 12.56 1.09 47.17
C GLY A 469 11.30 1.90 46.78
N PRO A 470 11.43 3.18 46.38
CA PRO A 470 10.29 3.99 45.94
C PRO A 470 9.88 3.75 44.47
N ASP A 471 10.64 2.94 43.74
CA ASP A 471 10.49 2.74 42.30
C ASP A 471 9.99 1.31 41.98
N CYS A 472 9.30 1.17 40.86
CA CYS A 472 8.90 -0.07 40.22
C CYS A 472 9.88 -0.33 39.07
N VAL A 473 10.54 -1.48 39.10
CA VAL A 473 11.45 -1.93 38.03
C VAL A 473 10.69 -2.91 37.16
N ILE A 474 10.48 -2.54 35.89
CA ILE A 474 9.81 -3.35 34.89
C ILE A 474 10.88 -3.86 33.93
N THR A 475 10.90 -5.16 33.68
CA THR A 475 11.83 -5.79 32.75
C THR A 475 11.05 -6.60 31.70
N VAL A 476 11.40 -6.37 30.43
CA VAL A 476 10.96 -7.20 29.31
C VAL A 476 12.19 -7.88 28.72
N SER A 477 12.17 -9.20 28.62
CA SER A 477 13.28 -9.98 28.08
C SER A 477 12.84 -11.01 27.05
N ASP A 478 13.76 -11.35 26.15
CA ASP A 478 13.70 -12.54 25.30
C ASP A 478 15.02 -13.30 25.34
N ASP A 479 14.96 -14.61 25.10
CA ASP A 479 16.12 -15.50 24.94
C ASP A 479 16.44 -15.78 23.45
N GLY A 480 15.93 -14.92 22.57
CA GLY A 480 15.96 -15.10 21.12
C GLY A 480 17.28 -14.71 20.47
N LEU A 481 17.20 -14.29 19.20
CA LEU A 481 18.39 -13.97 18.40
C LEU A 481 19.20 -12.77 18.94
N GLY A 482 18.61 -11.93 19.80
CA GLY A 482 19.19 -10.65 20.17
C GLY A 482 19.41 -9.75 18.95
N MET A 483 19.99 -8.57 19.18
CA MET A 483 20.25 -7.61 18.11
C MET A 483 21.43 -6.68 18.40
N ASP A 484 21.86 -5.97 17.37
CA ASP A 484 22.82 -4.87 17.48
C ASP A 484 22.23 -3.75 18.37
N PRO A 485 22.93 -3.33 19.45
CA PRO A 485 22.49 -2.23 20.32
C PRO A 485 22.11 -0.93 19.58
N ASP A 486 22.79 -0.61 18.47
CA ASP A 486 22.54 0.62 17.72
C ASP A 486 21.18 0.57 17.00
N ARG A 487 20.80 -0.60 16.47
CA ARG A 487 19.49 -0.83 15.81
C ARG A 487 18.33 -0.86 16.80
N LEU A 488 18.60 -1.31 18.03
CA LEU A 488 17.59 -1.36 19.08
C LEU A 488 17.22 0.04 19.54
N THR A 489 18.22 0.94 19.62
CA THR A 489 18.02 2.34 19.98
C THR A 489 17.01 3.03 19.08
N GLU A 490 17.06 2.81 17.76
CA GLU A 490 16.08 3.38 16.81
C GLU A 490 14.65 2.82 17.02
N THR A 491 14.52 1.56 17.42
CA THR A 491 13.21 0.87 17.53
C THR A 491 12.45 1.23 18.81
N ILE A 492 13.15 1.57 19.89
CA ILE A 492 12.56 1.89 21.21
C ILE A 492 12.74 3.35 21.62
N THR A 493 13.26 4.21 20.74
CA THR A 493 13.46 5.65 21.01
C THR A 493 12.16 6.32 21.44
N ASP A 494 11.03 5.98 20.80
CA ASP A 494 9.73 6.54 21.16
C ASP A 494 9.31 6.21 22.61
N VAL A 495 9.65 5.03 23.12
CA VAL A 495 9.34 4.64 24.51
C VAL A 495 10.18 5.47 25.48
N ARG A 496 11.48 5.63 25.19
CA ARG A 496 12.40 6.44 25.99
C ARG A 496 11.98 7.92 26.03
N GLU A 497 11.55 8.47 24.89
CA GLU A 497 11.06 9.85 24.80
C GLU A 497 9.76 10.05 25.57
N ARG A 498 8.80 9.12 25.48
CA ARG A 498 7.54 9.16 26.25
C ARG A 498 7.77 9.10 27.76
N LEU A 499 8.66 8.22 28.22
CA LEU A 499 9.03 8.12 29.63
C LEU A 499 9.70 9.40 30.14
N SER A 500 10.56 10.00 29.33
CA SER A 500 11.22 11.26 29.65
C SER A 500 10.21 12.42 29.72
N ALA A 501 9.28 12.49 28.76
CA ALA A 501 8.23 13.52 28.72
C ALA A 501 7.26 13.43 29.91
N ALA A 502 7.03 12.24 30.47
CA ALA A 502 6.23 12.05 31.68
C ALA A 502 6.99 12.31 32.99
N GLY A 503 8.24 12.77 32.91
CA GLY A 503 9.08 13.00 34.09
C GLY A 503 9.52 11.72 34.81
N HIS A 504 9.47 10.57 34.15
CA HIS A 504 9.85 9.26 34.70
C HIS A 504 11.32 8.91 34.40
N SER A 505 12.17 9.90 34.10
CA SER A 505 13.57 9.69 33.74
C SER A 505 14.42 9.32 34.96
N ARG A 506 14.54 8.02 35.26
CA ARG A 506 15.57 7.53 36.21
C ARG A 506 16.47 6.45 35.63
N VAL A 507 15.93 5.40 35.00
CA VAL A 507 16.75 4.38 34.31
C VAL A 507 15.96 3.79 33.14
N PHE A 508 16.55 3.83 31.94
CA PHE A 508 16.15 3.03 30.78
C PHE A 508 17.41 2.31 30.29
N ARG A 509 17.52 1.02 30.60
CA ARG A 509 18.70 0.20 30.30
C ARG A 509 18.33 -0.87 29.29
N VAL A 510 19.22 -1.10 28.35
CA VAL A 510 19.05 -2.04 27.26
C VAL A 510 20.30 -2.89 27.21
N ASP A 511 20.15 -4.19 27.44
CA ASP A 511 21.23 -5.16 27.34
C ASP A 511 20.87 -6.13 26.20
N THR A 512 21.61 -6.06 25.10
CA THR A 512 21.43 -6.95 23.94
C THR A 512 22.80 -7.26 23.31
N ALA A 513 22.94 -8.47 22.78
CA ALA A 513 23.99 -8.81 21.83
C ALA A 513 23.48 -9.87 20.85
N PRO A 514 24.05 -9.93 19.62
CA PRO A 514 23.72 -11.00 18.68
C PRO A 514 23.95 -12.39 19.31
N GLY A 515 22.90 -13.20 19.36
CA GLY A 515 22.88 -14.57 19.88
C GLY A 515 22.56 -14.72 21.37
N THR A 516 22.28 -13.64 22.11
CA THR A 516 22.06 -13.70 23.58
C THR A 516 20.69 -13.19 24.03
N GLY A 517 19.77 -12.90 23.10
CA GLY A 517 18.49 -12.26 23.41
C GLY A 517 18.60 -10.78 23.78
N THR A 518 17.46 -10.17 24.09
CA THR A 518 17.37 -8.74 24.48
C THR A 518 16.74 -8.63 25.86
N THR A 519 17.26 -7.74 26.71
CA THR A 519 16.64 -7.35 27.98
C THR A 519 16.52 -5.83 28.05
N VAL A 520 15.29 -5.34 28.24
CA VAL A 520 15.00 -3.92 28.44
C VAL A 520 14.47 -3.73 29.86
N THR A 521 15.13 -2.85 30.63
CA THR A 521 14.77 -2.53 32.01
C THR A 521 14.38 -1.07 32.13
N ILE A 522 13.21 -0.83 32.70
CA ILE A 522 12.62 0.50 32.93
C ILE A 522 12.39 0.67 34.42
N ARG A 523 12.76 1.84 34.95
CA ARG A 523 12.47 2.22 36.33
C ARG A 523 11.52 3.40 36.37
N VAL A 524 10.34 3.21 36.97
CA VAL A 524 9.29 4.25 37.15
C VAL A 524 8.93 4.38 38.63
N PRO A 525 8.53 5.55 39.15
CA PRO A 525 8.20 5.69 40.56
C PRO A 525 6.85 5.01 40.88
N ILE A 526 6.75 4.33 42.04
CA ILE A 526 5.50 3.64 42.46
C ILE A 526 4.38 4.66 42.74
N ARG A 527 4.73 5.86 43.18
CA ARG A 527 3.82 7.00 43.34
C ARG A 527 4.15 8.02 42.25
N GLY A 528 3.14 8.50 41.53
CA GLY A 528 3.31 9.48 40.45
C GLY A 528 4.12 10.71 40.89
N PRO A 529 4.70 11.47 39.95
CA PRO A 529 5.53 12.62 40.28
C PRO A 529 4.76 13.56 41.23
N ALA A 530 5.42 14.01 42.29
CA ALA A 530 4.89 15.11 43.10
C ALA A 530 4.65 16.29 42.16
N THR A 531 3.38 16.67 42.02
CA THR A 531 2.88 17.76 41.17
C THR A 531 3.60 19.06 41.36
#